data_AF-A0A8J7U117-F1
#
_entry.id   AF-A0A8J7U117-F1
#
_cell.length_a   1.000
_cell.length_b   1.000
_cell.length_c   1.000
_cell.angle_alpha   90.00
_cell.angle_beta   90.00
_cell.angle_gamma   90.00
#
_symmetry.space_group_name_H-M   'P 1'
#
loop_
_entity.id
_entity.type
_entity.pdbx_description
1 polymer ?
#
loop_
_entity_poly.entity_id
_entity_poly.type
_entity_poly.pdbx_seq_one_letter_code
_entity_poly.pdbx_strand_id
1 'polypeptide(L)'
;MFARFSKKPITIKELSEQVVRQVKRNAQTLMHRQVYYRYIEVFLSEADFEYWLPFRDQLIEQLKQELSRQIMNKDEPYQPVLDIFRAENNKTHISGGF
;
A
#
# COMPACT_ATOMS: atom_id res chain seq x y z
N MET A 1 31.70 1.54 -17.15
CA MET A 1 30.85 2.73 -16.91
C MET A 1 29.44 2.24 -16.59
N PHE A 2 29.12 1.99 -15.31
CA PHE A 2 27.80 1.50 -14.90
C PHE A 2 26.86 2.68 -14.70
N ALA A 3 25.89 2.86 -15.59
CA ALA A 3 24.73 3.70 -15.32
C ALA A 3 23.90 3.01 -14.22
N ARG A 4 24.27 3.23 -12.96
CA ARG A 4 23.38 2.99 -11.83
C ARG A 4 22.21 3.94 -12.01
N PHE A 5 21.08 3.42 -12.49
CA PHE A 5 19.82 4.16 -12.45
C PHE A 5 19.54 4.51 -11.00
N SER A 6 19.91 5.73 -10.61
CA SER A 6 19.53 6.36 -9.35
C SER A 6 18.03 6.66 -9.43
N LYS A 7 17.20 5.62 -9.34
CA LYS A 7 15.81 5.81 -8.99
C LYS A 7 15.81 6.17 -7.51
N LYS A 8 15.42 7.40 -7.21
CA LYS A 8 15.12 7.80 -5.83
C LYS A 8 14.09 6.81 -5.27
N PRO A 9 14.21 6.43 -3.99
CA PRO A 9 13.23 5.56 -3.36
C PRO A 9 11.83 6.18 -3.48
N ILE A 10 10.81 5.35 -3.62
CA ILE A 10 9.42 5.77 -3.71
C ILE A 10 9.06 6.64 -2.51
N THR A 11 8.43 7.77 -2.76
CA THR A 11 8.00 8.65 -1.67
C THR A 11 6.76 8.08 -0.99
N ILE A 12 6.56 8.43 0.28
CA ILE A 12 5.38 8.00 1.04
C ILE A 12 4.08 8.42 0.37
N LYS A 13 4.04 9.62 -0.22
CA LYS A 13 2.88 10.12 -0.94
C LYS A 13 2.57 9.26 -2.17
N GLU A 14 3.58 8.95 -2.99
CA GLU A 14 3.41 8.11 -4.18
C GLU A 14 2.96 6.70 -3.81
N LEU A 15 3.54 6.11 -2.76
CA LEU A 15 3.15 4.79 -2.29
C LEU A 15 1.71 4.79 -1.79
N SER A 16 1.32 5.78 -0.99
CA SER A 16 -0.05 5.92 -0.50
C SER A 16 -1.07 6.05 -1.64
N GLU A 17 -0.78 6.87 -2.65
CA GLU A 17 -1.64 7.01 -3.83
C GLU A 17 -1.78 5.69 -4.59
N GLN A 18 -0.71 4.91 -4.72
CA GLN A 18 -0.75 3.59 -5.37
C GLN A 18 -1.58 2.59 -4.56
N VAL A 19 -1.38 2.52 -3.24
CA VAL A 19 -2.12 1.63 -2.34
C VAL A 19 -3.61 1.95 -2.39
N VAL A 20 -3.99 3.22 -2.20
CA VAL A 20 -5.41 3.65 -2.23
C VAL A 20 -6.04 3.34 -3.59
N ARG A 21 -5.33 3.65 -4.69
CA ARG A 21 -5.82 3.37 -6.04
C ARG A 21 -6.06 1.87 -6.25
N GLN A 22 -5.13 1.02 -5.79
CA GLN A 22 -5.25 -0.41 -5.93
C GLN A 22 -6.42 -0.97 -5.10
N VAL A 23 -6.55 -0.54 -3.84
CA VAL A 23 -7.66 -0.97 -2.96
C VAL A 23 -9.01 -0.57 -3.55
N LYS A 24 -9.15 0.68 -4.01
CA LYS A 24 -10.40 1.15 -4.65
C LYS A 24 -10.70 0.39 -5.95
N ARG A 25 -9.69 0.14 -6.77
CA ARG A 25 -9.85 -0.57 -8.06
C ARG A 25 -10.34 -2.01 -7.88
N ASN A 26 -9.91 -2.68 -6.82
CA ASN A 26 -10.29 -4.05 -6.53
C ASN A 26 -11.49 -4.16 -5.59
N ALA A 27 -12.11 -3.04 -5.20
CA ALA A 27 -13.30 -3.07 -4.36
C ALA A 27 -14.41 -3.89 -5.04
N GLN A 28 -15.02 -4.82 -4.29
CA GLN A 28 -16.13 -5.62 -4.77
C GLN A 28 -17.46 -4.99 -4.37
N THR A 29 -18.47 -5.10 -5.22
CA THR A 29 -19.83 -4.67 -4.88
C THR A 29 -20.62 -5.87 -4.36
N LEU A 30 -20.91 -5.87 -3.05
CA LEU A 30 -21.73 -6.89 -2.40
C LEU A 30 -22.99 -6.22 -1.82
N MET A 31 -24.17 -6.68 -2.24
CA MET A 31 -25.46 -6.17 -1.74
C MET A 31 -25.55 -4.64 -1.68
N HIS A 32 -25.14 -3.97 -2.77
CA HIS A 32 -25.11 -2.50 -2.90
C HIS A 32 -24.07 -1.75 -2.03
N ARG A 33 -23.12 -2.47 -1.41
CA ARG A 33 -22.01 -1.90 -0.65
C ARG A 33 -20.68 -2.24 -1.29
N GLN A 34 -19.73 -1.30 -1.24
CA GLN A 34 -18.35 -1.58 -1.63
C GLN A 34 -17.63 -2.27 -0.47
N VAL A 35 -17.06 -3.43 -0.75
CA VAL A 35 -16.22 -4.20 0.15
C VAL A 35 -14.78 -4.07 -0.34
N TYR A 36 -13.91 -3.63 0.56
CA TYR A 36 -12.51 -3.38 0.30
C TYR A 36 -11.65 -4.47 0.94
N TYR A 37 -10.36 -4.51 0.60
CA TYR A 37 -9.43 -5.46 1.18
C TYR A 37 -9.33 -5.31 2.71
N ARG A 38 -9.56 -6.40 3.44
CA ARG A 38 -9.28 -6.45 4.87
C ARG A 38 -7.78 -6.57 5.16
N TYR A 39 -7.07 -7.32 4.31
CA TYR A 39 -5.63 -7.55 4.41
C TYR A 39 -4.94 -6.98 3.17
N ILE A 40 -3.92 -6.16 3.36
CA ILE A 40 -3.17 -5.49 2.30
C ILE A 40 -1.70 -5.84 2.45
N GLU A 41 -1.12 -6.38 1.38
CA GLU A 41 0.29 -6.70 1.30
C GLU A 41 0.96 -5.73 0.33
N VAL A 42 1.93 -4.97 0.83
CA VAL A 42 2.70 -4.01 0.04
C VAL A 42 4.08 -4.60 -0.19
N PHE A 43 4.33 -5.01 -1.43
CA PHE A 43 5.64 -5.50 -1.85
C PHE A 43 6.43 -4.33 -2.39
N LEU A 44 7.56 -4.00 -1.77
CA LEU A 44 8.46 -2.94 -2.20
C LEU A 44 9.63 -3.51 -3.01
N SER A 45 10.12 -2.74 -4.00
CA SER A 45 11.41 -3.06 -4.62
C SER A 45 12.52 -3.13 -3.57
N GLU A 46 13.64 -3.80 -3.88
CA GLU A 46 14.76 -3.97 -2.95
C GLU A 46 15.26 -2.63 -2.40
N ALA A 47 15.48 -1.64 -3.27
CA ALA A 47 15.96 -0.32 -2.87
C ALA A 47 14.93 0.44 -2.00
N ASP A 48 13.64 0.34 -2.34
CA ASP A 48 12.57 0.96 -1.55
C ASP A 48 12.43 0.28 -0.18
N PHE A 49 12.50 -1.05 -0.16
CA PHE A 49 12.40 -1.84 1.06
C PHE A 49 13.55 -1.51 2.01
N GLU A 50 14.79 -1.52 1.54
CA GLU A 50 15.96 -1.17 2.37
C GLU A 50 15.89 0.27 2.90
N TYR A 51 15.40 1.20 2.09
CA TYR A 51 15.22 2.60 2.51
C TYR A 51 14.15 2.74 3.60
N TRP A 52 13.00 2.06 3.45
CA TRP A 52 11.87 2.19 4.36
C TRP A 52 11.92 1.23 5.55
N LEU A 53 12.78 0.21 5.55
CA LEU A 53 12.88 -0.78 6.62
C LEU A 53 13.05 -0.17 8.02
N PRO A 54 13.90 0.87 8.24
CA PRO A 54 14.02 1.52 9.56
C PRO A 54 12.76 2.26 10.01
N PHE A 55 11.88 2.60 9.07
CA PHE A 55 10.65 3.37 9.29
C PHE A 55 9.40 2.55 8.98
N ARG A 56 9.51 1.21 8.93
CA ARG A 56 8.44 0.30 8.47
C ARG A 56 7.13 0.56 9.20
N ASP A 57 7.15 0.64 10.53
CA ASP A 57 5.93 0.80 11.32
C ASP A 57 5.30 2.18 11.11
N GLN A 58 6.12 3.24 10.98
CA GLN A 58 5.63 4.57 10.64
C GLN A 58 5.00 4.60 9.25
N LEU A 59 5.62 3.92 8.28
CA LEU A 59 5.08 3.80 6.94
C LEU A 59 3.73 3.07 6.94
N ILE A 60 3.62 1.96 7.67
CA ILE A 60 2.37 1.20 7.82
C ILE A 60 1.27 2.10 8.41
N GLU A 61 1.56 2.80 9.50
CA GLU A 61 0.56 3.67 10.14
C GLU A 61 0.12 4.82 9.24
N GLN A 62 1.05 5.45 8.50
CA GLN A 62 0.69 6.49 7.54
C GLN A 62 -0.16 5.95 6.37
N LEU A 63 0.14 4.75 5.85
CA LEU A 63 -0.65 4.12 4.80
C LEU A 63 -2.07 3.78 5.28
N LYS A 64 -2.20 3.26 6.51
CA LYS A 64 -3.50 3.01 7.14
C LYS A 64 -4.30 4.30 7.31
N GLN A 65 -3.69 5.35 7.87
CA GLN A 65 -4.36 6.64 8.05
C GLN A 65 -4.86 7.20 6.72
N GLU A 66 -4.05 7.14 5.67
CA GLU A 66 -4.42 7.63 4.36
C GLU A 66 -5.54 6.80 3.71
N LEU A 67 -5.51 5.47 3.88
CA LEU A 67 -6.58 4.58 3.47
C LEU A 67 -7.89 4.87 4.19
N SER A 68 -7.87 4.97 5.53
CA SER A 68 -9.05 5.29 6.34
C SER A 68 -9.61 6.68 6.00
N ARG A 69 -8.75 7.65 5.68
CA ARG A 69 -9.14 9.00 5.24
C ARG A 69 -9.84 8.99 3.88
N GLN A 70 -9.34 8.20 2.93
CA GLN A 70 -9.85 8.17 1.56
C GLN A 70 -10.97 7.16 1.31
N ILE A 71 -11.12 6.17 2.18
CA ILE A 71 -12.15 5.14 2.14
C ILE A 71 -13.04 5.37 3.36
N MET A 72 -13.93 6.37 3.21
CA MET A 72 -14.98 6.61 4.21
C MET A 72 -16.12 5.62 3.98
N ASN A 73 -16.23 4.64 4.88
CA ASN A 73 -17.46 3.87 5.02
C ASN A 73 -18.43 4.66 5.92
N LYS A 74 -19.69 4.79 5.50
CA LYS A 74 -20.71 5.57 6.23
C LYS A 74 -21.04 5.01 7.61
N ASP A 75 -20.80 3.71 7.80
CA ASP A 75 -21.27 2.97 8.96
C ASP A 75 -20.13 2.54 9.90
N GLU A 76 -18.88 2.47 9.41
CA GLU A 76 -17.72 2.02 10.20
C GLU A 76 -16.41 2.57 9.64
N PRO A 77 -15.44 3.00 10.48
CA PRO A 77 -14.11 3.34 10.00
C PRO A 77 -13.43 2.14 9.34
N TYR A 78 -12.94 2.32 8.12
CA TYR A 78 -12.17 1.29 7.42
C TYR A 78 -10.82 1.07 8.12
N GLN A 79 -10.60 -0.15 8.63
CA GLN A 79 -9.40 -0.53 9.37
C GLN A 79 -8.71 -1.74 8.71
N PRO A 80 -7.88 -1.53 7.68
CA PRO A 80 -7.16 -2.60 7.03
C PRO A 80 -5.97 -3.08 7.88
N VAL A 81 -5.70 -4.38 7.83
CA VAL A 81 -4.41 -4.93 8.25
C VAL A 81 -3.45 -4.75 7.09
N LEU A 82 -2.28 -4.15 7.34
CA LEU A 82 -1.29 -3.86 6.31
C LEU A 82 0.08 -4.35 6.73
N ASP A 83 0.75 -5.07 5.84
CA ASP A 83 2.12 -5.50 5.99
C ASP A 83 2.97 -5.14 4.76
N ILE A 84 4.27 -4.94 5.03
CA ILE A 84 5.26 -4.59 4.02
C ILE A 84 6.26 -5.73 3.86
N PHE A 85 6.47 -6.12 2.60
CA PHE A 85 7.35 -7.21 2.19
C PHE A 85 8.34 -6.74 1.12
N ARG A 86 9.42 -7.50 0.97
CA ARG A 86 10.37 -7.34 -0.15
C ARG A 86 9.81 -8.05 -1.38
N ALA A 87 9.80 -7.39 -2.53
CA ALA A 87 9.34 -7.96 -3.80
C ALA A 87 10.39 -8.90 -4.40
N GLU A 88 9.98 -10.10 -4.83
CA GLU A 88 10.86 -11.09 -5.48
C GLU A 88 11.31 -10.65 -6.89
N ASN A 89 10.42 -9.96 -7.61
CA ASN A 89 10.67 -9.48 -8.98
C ASN A 89 11.29 -8.08 -9.02
N ASN A 90 11.73 -7.56 -7.87
CA ASN A 90 12.25 -6.20 -7.68
C ASN A 90 11.31 -5.08 -8.19
N LYS A 91 10.00 -5.34 -8.23
CA LYS A 91 8.97 -4.37 -8.62
C LYS A 91 7.97 -4.17 -7.49
N THR A 92 7.74 -2.90 -7.16
CA THR A 92 6.74 -2.51 -6.19
C THR A 92 5.34 -2.88 -6.69
N HIS A 93 4.57 -3.60 -5.89
CA HIS A 93 3.20 -4.00 -6.20
C HIS A 93 2.39 -4.20 -4.92
N ILE A 94 1.06 -4.21 -5.05
CA ILE A 94 0.13 -4.31 -3.94
C ILE A 94 -0.84 -5.48 -4.19
N SER A 95 -0.94 -6.36 -3.21
CA SER A 95 -1.87 -7.49 -3.15
C SER A 95 -2.82 -7.32 -1.96
N GLY A 96 -3.91 -8.08 -1.93
CA GLY A 96 -4.82 -8.06 -0.79
C GLY A 96 -5.89 -9.14 -0.80
N GLY A 97 -6.44 -9.40 0.39
CA GLY A 97 -7.55 -10.31 0.64
C GLY A 97 -8.75 -9.59 1.24
N PHE A 98 -9.95 -10.05 0.92
CA PHE A 98 -11.23 -9.51 1.41
C PHE A 98 -11.59 -10.06 2.80
#